data_AF-A0A924WQS2-F1
#
_entry.id   AF-A0A924WQS2-F1
#
_cell.length_a   1.000
_cell.length_b   1.000
_cell.length_c   1.000
_cell.angle_alpha   90.00
_cell.angle_beta   90.00
_cell.angle_gamma   90.00
#
_symmetry.space_group_name_H-M   'P 1'
#
loop_
_entity.id
_entity.type
_entity.pdbx_description
1 polymer ?
#
loop_
_entity_poly.entity_id
_entity_poly.type
_entity_poly.pdbx_seq_one_letter_code
_entity_poly.pdbx_strand_id
1 'polypeptide(L)'
;MGILALWCVQHGRPVNAQSALQLQQQDDEFLVARDAFRAGNAARLDQSTARLRGHPLEPWAQYWQVRLRLDSIDAAEVQAFLSRHAGARVSDQLRADWLKLLGRRGQWDAFAAERALLVNSDVELDCLTLTQRRVLGDSEAVREARALWFTGRDLPESCTPLFQELIANGELRGDDVWTRVRLALEAGNIGTVRRVAAFLPAGQQPDGKLLDLAADSPQALLDRRNELRTRAQREVVMFAAHRLARTSPQNAAAAWGRIDQGFAEAERGYVWGA
;
A
#
# COMPACT_ATOMS: atom_id res chain seq x y z
N MET A 1 35.55 65.04 -13.33
CA MET A 1 34.83 65.21 -12.04
C MET A 1 33.35 65.01 -12.30
N GLY A 2 32.69 64.06 -11.63
CA GLY A 2 31.25 63.84 -11.73
C GLY A 2 30.88 62.38 -11.47
N ILE A 3 30.55 62.08 -10.22
CA ILE A 3 30.47 60.75 -9.59
C ILE A 3 29.17 60.01 -9.91
N LEU A 4 29.30 58.70 -10.17
CA LEU A 4 28.25 57.68 -10.11
C LEU A 4 27.79 57.43 -8.65
N ALA A 5 26.49 57.38 -8.39
CA ALA A 5 25.90 56.65 -7.27
C ALA A 5 24.40 56.40 -7.56
N LEU A 6 24.01 55.20 -8.01
CA LEU A 6 23.46 54.12 -7.19
C LEU A 6 22.38 54.56 -6.20
N TRP A 7 21.11 54.30 -6.54
CA TRP A 7 20.03 54.07 -5.57
C TRP A 7 19.27 52.80 -5.96
N CYS A 8 19.72 51.68 -5.41
CA CYS A 8 18.92 50.47 -5.25
C CYS A 8 18.96 50.15 -3.76
N VAL A 9 17.98 50.64 -2.98
CA VAL A 9 17.82 50.26 -1.57
C VAL A 9 16.45 49.63 -1.38
N GLN A 10 16.53 48.30 -1.35
CA GLN A 10 15.64 47.30 -0.79
C GLN A 10 14.64 47.85 0.25
N HIS A 11 13.35 47.74 -0.03
CA HIS A 11 12.28 47.82 0.97
C HIS A 11 11.90 46.42 1.45
N GLY A 12 12.80 45.77 2.18
CA GLY A 12 12.42 44.63 3.02
C GLY A 12 11.73 45.15 4.28
N ARG A 13 10.40 44.97 4.41
CA ARG A 13 9.68 45.32 5.64
C ARG A 13 10.25 44.50 6.81
N PRO A 14 10.64 45.12 7.94
CA PRO A 14 11.07 44.36 9.11
C PRO A 14 9.91 43.53 9.65
N VAL A 15 10.10 42.21 9.75
CA VAL A 15 9.17 41.34 10.49
C VAL A 15 9.23 41.74 11.96
N ASN A 16 8.10 42.15 12.54
CA ASN A 16 8.01 42.54 13.95
C ASN A 16 8.37 41.34 14.83
N ALA A 17 9.28 41.51 15.80
CA ALA A 17 9.73 40.44 16.70
C ALA A 17 8.56 39.79 17.48
N GLN A 18 7.51 40.55 17.78
CA GLN A 18 6.28 40.02 18.40
C GLN A 18 5.53 39.06 17.47
N SER A 19 5.48 39.36 16.17
CA SER A 19 4.85 38.49 15.18
C SER A 19 5.66 37.21 14.95
N ALA A 20 6.99 37.29 15.02
CA ALA A 20 7.86 36.12 14.95
C ALA A 20 7.69 35.20 16.17
N LEU A 21 7.62 35.76 17.38
CA LEU A 21 7.37 35.01 18.61
C LEU A 21 5.99 34.35 18.63
N GLN A 22 4.96 35.07 18.14
CA GLN A 22 3.61 34.52 18.05
C GLN A 22 3.54 33.35 17.05
N LEU A 23 4.20 33.47 15.90
CA LEU A 23 4.28 32.37 14.92
C LEU A 23 5.00 31.15 15.51
N GLN A 24 6.12 31.35 16.21
CA GLN A 24 6.84 30.27 16.88
C GLN A 24 5.97 29.56 17.93
N GLN A 25 5.18 30.30 18.72
CA GLN A 25 4.25 29.70 19.66
C GLN A 25 3.15 28.88 18.96
N GLN A 26 2.68 29.33 17.79
CA GLN A 26 1.72 28.59 16.99
C GLN A 26 2.33 27.34 16.32
N ASP A 27 3.60 27.41 15.92
CA ASP A 27 4.34 26.25 15.42
C ASP A 27 4.45 25.17 16.51
N ASP A 28 4.81 25.55 17.75
CA ASP A 28 4.86 24.64 18.89
C ASP A 28 3.47 24.03 19.18
N GLU A 29 2.42 24.84 19.12
CA GLU A 29 1.05 24.37 19.33
C GLU A 29 0.58 23.41 18.21
N PHE A 30 1.07 23.58 16.98
CA PHE A 30 0.81 22.63 15.90
C PHE A 30 1.45 21.26 16.17
N LEU A 31 2.66 21.24 16.75
CA LEU A 31 3.31 19.99 17.18
C LEU A 31 2.51 19.31 18.29
N VAL A 32 1.99 20.09 19.26
CA VAL A 32 1.09 19.58 20.30
C VAL A 32 -0.17 18.98 19.69
N ALA A 33 -0.81 19.65 18.72
CA ALA A 33 -1.99 19.13 18.02
C ALA A 33 -1.68 17.80 17.32
N ARG A 34 -0.53 17.70 16.64
CA ARG A 34 -0.09 16.47 15.98
C ARG A 34 0.08 15.32 16.97
N ASP A 35 0.72 15.59 18.09
CA ASP A 35 0.99 14.57 19.09
C ASP A 35 -0.29 14.14 19.81
N ALA A 36 -1.24 15.07 20.03
CA ALA A 36 -2.58 14.76 20.51
C ALA A 36 -3.36 13.87 19.54
N PHE A 37 -3.30 14.15 18.22
CA PHE A 37 -3.88 13.32 17.18
C PHE A 37 -3.31 11.89 17.22
N ARG A 38 -1.98 11.76 17.27
CA ARG A 38 -1.30 10.45 17.36
C ARG A 38 -1.69 9.67 18.61
N ALA A 39 -1.95 10.37 19.72
CA ALA A 39 -2.40 9.78 20.97
C ALA A 39 -3.92 9.51 21.02
N GLY A 40 -4.69 9.88 19.99
CA GLY A 40 -6.15 9.76 19.99
C GLY A 40 -6.86 10.70 20.98
N ASN A 41 -6.17 11.73 21.48
CA ASN A 41 -6.72 12.66 22.47
C ASN A 41 -7.47 13.80 21.79
N ALA A 42 -8.75 13.57 21.48
CA ALA A 42 -9.62 14.54 20.81
C ALA A 42 -9.73 15.87 21.58
N ALA A 43 -9.90 15.83 22.90
CA ALA A 43 -10.05 17.05 23.71
C ALA A 43 -8.81 17.95 23.67
N ARG A 44 -7.61 17.35 23.73
CA ARG A 44 -6.36 18.11 23.61
C ARG A 44 -6.17 18.64 22.19
N LEU A 45 -6.50 17.84 21.18
CA LEU A 45 -6.45 18.27 19.78
C LEU A 45 -7.38 19.47 19.53
N ASP A 46 -8.58 19.47 20.08
CA ASP A 46 -9.53 20.59 19.94
C ASP A 46 -9.00 21.87 20.58
N GLN A 47 -8.44 21.76 21.78
CA GLN A 47 -7.85 22.90 22.49
C GLN A 47 -6.66 23.50 21.71
N SER A 48 -5.77 22.64 21.20
CA SER A 48 -4.61 23.07 20.42
C SER A 48 -5.03 23.68 19.09
N THR A 49 -6.00 23.08 18.40
CA THR A 49 -6.51 23.60 17.12
C THR A 49 -7.13 24.99 17.27
N ALA A 50 -7.84 25.27 18.37
CA ALA A 50 -8.40 26.60 18.62
C ALA A 50 -7.35 27.71 18.72
N ARG A 51 -6.13 27.37 19.16
CA ARG A 51 -4.99 28.30 19.27
C ARG A 51 -4.23 28.49 17.95
N LEU A 52 -4.51 27.67 16.95
CA LEU A 52 -3.94 27.75 15.60
C LEU A 52 -4.74 28.67 14.66
N ARG A 53 -5.72 29.43 15.17
CA ARG A 53 -6.53 30.31 14.31
C ARG A 53 -5.65 31.27 13.49
N GLY A 54 -5.79 31.19 12.16
CA GLY A 54 -5.02 32.00 11.21
C GLY A 54 -3.60 31.46 10.92
N HIS A 55 -3.22 30.34 11.53
CA HIS A 55 -1.96 29.66 11.25
C HIS A 55 -2.04 28.95 9.88
N PRO A 56 -0.98 28.98 9.04
CA PRO A 56 -1.01 28.31 7.73
C PRO A 56 -1.32 26.80 7.78
N LEU A 57 -1.01 26.14 8.90
CA LEU A 57 -1.27 24.70 9.12
C LEU A 57 -2.55 24.41 9.90
N GLU A 58 -3.38 25.42 10.22
CA GLU A 58 -4.68 25.22 10.84
C GLU A 58 -5.56 24.19 10.10
N PRO A 59 -5.64 24.17 8.75
CA PRO A 59 -6.44 23.18 8.03
C PRO A 59 -6.03 21.73 8.31
N TRP A 60 -4.74 21.48 8.55
CA TRP A 60 -4.24 20.13 8.89
C TRP A 60 -4.68 19.68 10.28
N ALA A 61 -4.67 20.59 11.26
CA ALA A 61 -5.19 20.30 12.59
C ALA A 61 -6.71 20.05 12.56
N GLN A 62 -7.45 20.84 11.78
CA GLN A 62 -8.88 20.61 11.55
C GLN A 62 -9.15 19.26 10.87
N TYR A 63 -8.33 18.86 9.90
CA TYR A 63 -8.41 17.54 9.28
C TYR A 63 -8.22 16.43 10.31
N TRP A 64 -7.25 16.55 11.22
CA TRP A 64 -7.05 15.57 12.29
C TRP A 64 -8.27 15.45 13.21
N GLN A 65 -8.95 16.56 13.51
CA GLN A 65 -10.19 16.53 14.29
C GLN A 65 -11.27 15.71 13.59
N VAL A 66 -11.46 15.90 12.28
CA VAL A 66 -12.41 15.13 11.48
C VAL A 66 -11.97 13.66 11.39
N ARG A 67 -10.68 13.41 11.16
CA ARG A 67 -10.12 12.08 10.97
C ARG A 67 -10.25 11.19 12.21
N LEU A 68 -10.07 11.71 13.42
CA LEU A 68 -10.23 10.92 14.66
C LEU A 68 -11.64 10.37 14.86
N ARG A 69 -12.65 11.08 14.36
CA ARG A 69 -14.06 10.72 14.51
C ARG A 69 -14.69 10.29 13.19
N LEU A 70 -13.89 10.03 12.15
CA LEU A 70 -14.39 9.78 10.79
C LEU A 70 -15.37 8.60 10.72
N ASP A 71 -15.18 7.59 11.58
CA ASP A 71 -16.09 6.44 11.63
C ASP A 71 -17.48 6.77 12.20
N SER A 72 -17.64 7.82 13.01
CA SER A 72 -18.90 8.17 13.68
C SER A 72 -19.47 9.54 13.29
N ILE A 73 -18.71 10.34 12.53
CA ILE A 73 -19.11 11.68 12.10
C ILE A 73 -20.22 11.61 11.05
N ASP A 74 -21.06 12.65 11.00
CA ASP A 74 -22.03 12.84 9.93
C ASP A 74 -21.31 13.12 8.60
N ALA A 75 -21.80 12.53 7.51
CA ALA A 75 -21.34 12.81 6.16
C ALA A 75 -21.43 14.30 5.82
N ALA A 76 -22.42 15.01 6.34
CA ALA A 76 -22.57 16.46 6.15
C ALA A 76 -21.36 17.24 6.70
N GLU A 77 -20.77 16.81 7.82
CA GLU A 77 -19.57 17.46 8.38
C GLU A 77 -18.33 17.19 7.52
N VAL A 78 -18.20 15.98 6.98
CA VAL A 78 -17.11 15.65 6.05
C VAL A 78 -17.24 16.50 4.78
N GLN A 79 -18.42 16.57 4.20
CA GLN A 79 -18.70 17.41 3.03
C GLN A 79 -18.40 18.88 3.31
N ALA A 80 -18.81 19.41 4.47
CA ALA A 80 -18.52 20.79 4.86
C ALA A 80 -17.01 21.07 4.95
N PHE A 81 -16.21 20.11 5.46
CA PHE A 81 -14.75 20.22 5.44
C PHE A 81 -14.21 20.25 4.00
N LEU A 82 -14.66 19.31 3.17
CA LEU A 82 -14.22 19.18 1.78
C LEU A 82 -14.54 20.43 0.95
N SER A 83 -15.73 21.02 1.13
CA SER A 83 -16.13 22.27 0.46
C SER A 83 -15.33 23.46 0.95
N ARG A 84 -15.09 23.58 2.27
CA ARG A 84 -14.32 24.69 2.85
C ARG A 84 -12.88 24.72 2.35
N HIS A 85 -12.27 23.55 2.16
CA HIS A 85 -10.87 23.39 1.76
C HIS A 85 -10.72 22.92 0.31
N ALA A 86 -11.71 23.20 -0.55
CA ALA A 86 -11.71 22.73 -1.94
C ALA A 86 -10.43 23.10 -2.69
N GLY A 87 -9.86 22.13 -3.41
CA GLY A 87 -8.60 22.29 -4.15
C GLY A 87 -7.33 22.23 -3.29
N ALA A 88 -7.43 22.20 -1.97
CA ALA A 88 -6.27 22.04 -1.09
C ALA A 88 -5.91 20.56 -0.90
N ARG A 89 -4.61 20.27 -0.72
CA ARG A 89 -4.10 18.90 -0.44
C ARG A 89 -4.76 18.25 0.77
N VAL A 90 -5.11 19.04 1.79
CA VAL A 90 -5.77 18.53 3.00
C VAL A 90 -7.18 18.00 2.72
N SER A 91 -7.92 18.61 1.78
CA SER A 91 -9.23 18.13 1.37
C SER A 91 -9.13 16.82 0.59
N ASP A 92 -8.14 16.72 -0.29
CA ASP A 92 -7.88 15.50 -1.06
C ASP A 92 -7.46 14.34 -0.15
N GLN A 93 -6.66 14.63 0.89
CA GLN A 93 -6.29 13.66 1.91
C GLN A 93 -7.53 13.15 2.68
N LEU A 94 -8.41 14.05 3.14
CA LEU A 94 -9.65 13.64 3.81
C LEU A 94 -10.57 12.85 2.88
N ARG A 95 -10.66 13.24 1.60
CA ARG A 95 -11.49 12.54 0.61
C ARG A 95 -11.01 11.12 0.39
N ALA A 96 -9.71 10.90 0.21
CA ALA A 96 -9.14 9.56 0.11
C ALA A 96 -9.51 8.69 1.32
N ASP A 97 -9.38 9.28 2.51
CA ASP A 97 -9.68 8.65 3.78
C ASP A 97 -11.16 8.31 3.97
N TRP A 98 -12.04 9.19 3.51
CA TRP A 98 -13.48 8.97 3.52
C TRP A 98 -13.90 7.93 2.49
N LEU A 99 -13.33 7.95 1.28
CA LEU A 99 -13.56 6.94 0.25
C LEU A 99 -13.22 5.53 0.73
N LYS A 100 -12.11 5.36 1.47
CA LYS A 100 -11.76 4.07 2.09
C LYS A 100 -12.84 3.59 3.05
N LEU A 101 -13.41 4.50 3.86
CA LEU A 101 -14.51 4.17 4.76
C LEU A 101 -15.79 3.81 3.99
N LEU A 102 -16.16 4.60 2.99
CA LEU A 102 -17.33 4.34 2.13
C LEU A 102 -17.22 2.97 1.43
N GLY A 103 -16.04 2.66 0.89
CA GLY A 103 -15.75 1.38 0.26
C GLY A 103 -15.86 0.20 1.23
N ARG A 104 -15.32 0.32 2.45
CA ARG A 104 -15.49 -0.70 3.51
C ARG A 104 -16.96 -0.91 3.91
N ARG A 105 -17.79 0.14 3.80
CA ARG A 105 -19.23 0.09 4.11
C ARG A 105 -20.10 -0.30 2.91
N GLY A 106 -19.52 -0.51 1.73
CA GLY A 106 -20.27 -0.80 0.51
C GLY A 106 -21.18 0.36 0.05
N GLN A 107 -20.89 1.59 0.46
CA GLN A 107 -21.68 2.78 0.11
C GLN A 107 -21.28 3.30 -1.27
N TRP A 108 -21.58 2.50 -2.31
CA TRP A 108 -21.03 2.67 -3.65
C TRP A 108 -21.47 3.93 -4.39
N ASP A 109 -22.68 4.42 -4.16
CA ASP A 109 -23.17 5.66 -4.79
C ASP A 109 -22.40 6.89 -4.27
N ALA A 110 -22.26 6.98 -2.94
CA ALA A 110 -21.46 8.03 -2.31
C ALA A 110 -19.97 7.89 -2.66
N PHE A 111 -19.45 6.66 -2.71
CA PHE A 111 -18.09 6.38 -3.15
C PHE A 111 -17.85 6.91 -4.57
N ALA A 112 -18.74 6.62 -5.52
CA ALA A 112 -18.59 7.05 -6.91
C ALA A 112 -18.60 8.58 -7.03
N ALA A 113 -19.51 9.25 -6.32
CA ALA A 113 -19.61 10.71 -6.32
C ALA A 113 -18.32 11.37 -5.84
N GLU A 114 -17.73 10.89 -4.74
CA GLU A 114 -16.48 11.44 -4.21
C GLU A 114 -15.25 10.98 -5.01
N ARG A 115 -15.26 9.77 -5.56
CA ARG A 115 -14.13 9.24 -6.35
C ARG A 115 -13.87 10.09 -7.58
N ALA A 116 -14.91 10.64 -8.21
CA ALA A 116 -14.80 11.55 -9.35
C ALA A 116 -14.09 12.88 -9.01
N LEU A 117 -14.04 13.25 -7.72
CA LEU A 117 -13.43 14.50 -7.23
C LEU A 117 -12.04 14.29 -6.61
N LEU A 118 -11.57 13.04 -6.52
CA LEU A 118 -10.27 12.71 -5.95
C LEU A 118 -9.16 13.01 -6.96
N VAL A 119 -8.11 13.68 -6.51
CA VAL A 119 -6.94 14.02 -7.33
C VAL A 119 -5.85 12.96 -7.17
N ASN A 120 -5.56 12.52 -5.95
CA ASN A 120 -4.50 11.54 -5.70
C ASN A 120 -5.09 10.19 -5.28
N SER A 121 -4.85 9.16 -6.09
CA SER A 121 -5.24 7.78 -5.78
C SER A 121 -4.09 6.97 -5.18
N ASP A 122 -4.44 5.94 -4.44
CA ASP A 122 -3.55 4.86 -4.03
C ASP A 122 -4.14 3.50 -4.43
N VAL A 123 -3.34 2.44 -4.28
CA VAL A 123 -3.71 1.08 -4.69
C VAL A 123 -4.95 0.56 -3.96
N GLU A 124 -5.15 0.95 -2.70
CA GLU A 124 -6.34 0.56 -1.94
C GLU A 124 -7.59 1.15 -2.57
N LEU A 125 -7.55 2.45 -2.92
CA LEU A 125 -8.65 3.11 -3.60
C LEU A 125 -8.87 2.59 -5.03
N ASP A 126 -7.81 2.19 -5.73
CA ASP A 126 -7.92 1.57 -7.05
C ASP A 126 -8.65 0.22 -6.96
N CYS A 127 -8.29 -0.62 -5.99
CA CYS A 127 -9.00 -1.87 -5.73
C CYS A 127 -10.48 -1.63 -5.38
N LEU A 128 -10.77 -0.68 -4.48
CA LEU A 128 -12.15 -0.33 -4.12
C LEU A 128 -12.95 0.20 -5.32
N THR A 129 -12.32 0.97 -6.19
CA THR A 129 -12.94 1.48 -7.43
C THR A 129 -13.30 0.34 -8.38
N LEU A 130 -12.42 -0.65 -8.51
CA LEU A 130 -12.68 -1.81 -9.36
C LEU A 130 -13.79 -2.70 -8.77
N THR A 131 -13.82 -2.89 -7.45
CA THR A 131 -14.95 -3.55 -6.78
C THR A 131 -16.25 -2.82 -7.06
N GLN A 132 -16.28 -1.50 -6.87
CA GLN A 132 -17.45 -0.67 -7.13
C GLN A 132 -17.95 -0.79 -8.57
N ARG A 133 -17.05 -0.68 -9.56
CA ARG A 133 -17.39 -0.79 -10.99
C ARG A 133 -17.93 -2.17 -11.34
N ARG A 134 -17.37 -3.24 -10.76
CA ARG A 134 -17.89 -4.60 -10.93
C ARG A 134 -19.29 -4.77 -10.39
N VAL A 135 -19.59 -4.21 -9.21
CA VAL A 135 -20.95 -4.23 -8.64
C VAL A 135 -21.96 -3.57 -9.59
N LEU A 136 -21.53 -2.56 -10.35
CA LEU A 136 -22.35 -1.92 -11.38
C LEU A 136 -22.36 -2.65 -12.75
N GLY A 137 -21.72 -3.82 -12.85
CA GLY A 137 -21.72 -4.63 -14.08
C GLY A 137 -20.73 -4.16 -15.15
N ASP A 138 -19.73 -3.36 -14.79
CA ASP A 138 -18.67 -2.97 -15.73
C ASP A 138 -17.74 -4.16 -16.03
N SER A 139 -17.86 -4.70 -17.25
CA SER A 139 -17.03 -5.80 -17.73
C SER A 139 -15.54 -5.45 -17.83
N GLU A 140 -15.19 -4.17 -17.99
CA GLU A 140 -13.79 -3.75 -18.08
C GLU A 140 -13.08 -3.77 -16.73
N ALA A 141 -13.82 -3.59 -15.64
CA ALA A 141 -13.28 -3.67 -14.30
C ALA A 141 -12.65 -5.04 -14.02
N VAL A 142 -13.13 -6.12 -14.65
CA VAL A 142 -12.54 -7.46 -14.55
C VAL A 142 -11.13 -7.49 -15.13
N ARG A 143 -10.95 -6.94 -16.34
CA ARG A 143 -9.66 -6.93 -17.03
C ARG A 143 -8.64 -6.09 -16.26
N GLU A 144 -9.05 -4.91 -15.80
CA GLU A 144 -8.21 -4.02 -15.00
C GLU A 144 -7.84 -4.65 -13.65
N ALA A 145 -8.80 -5.28 -12.95
CA ALA A 145 -8.53 -6.00 -11.70
C ALA A 145 -7.56 -7.15 -11.90
N ARG A 146 -7.69 -7.90 -12.99
CA ARG A 146 -6.75 -8.99 -13.32
C ARG A 146 -5.34 -8.46 -13.55
N ALA A 147 -5.17 -7.26 -14.12
CA ALA A 147 -3.85 -6.65 -14.30
C ALA A 147 -3.16 -6.34 -12.96
N LEU A 148 -3.92 -5.98 -11.92
CA LEU A 148 -3.37 -5.72 -10.57
C LEU A 148 -2.89 -7.00 -9.85
N TRP A 149 -3.34 -8.17 -10.28
CA TRP A 149 -3.02 -9.45 -9.62
C TRP A 149 -1.54 -9.82 -9.76
N PHE A 150 -0.94 -9.60 -10.93
CA PHE A 150 0.39 -10.12 -11.28
C PHE A 150 1.52 -9.25 -10.73
N THR A 151 1.69 -9.29 -9.42
CA THR A 151 2.75 -8.57 -8.71
C THR A 151 3.29 -9.40 -7.55
N GLY A 152 4.61 -9.32 -7.33
CA GLY A 152 5.26 -9.89 -6.14
C GLY A 152 5.15 -9.00 -4.90
N ARG A 153 4.62 -7.78 -5.04
CA ARG A 153 4.47 -6.82 -3.94
C ARG A 153 3.28 -7.18 -3.05
N ASP A 154 3.36 -6.76 -1.81
CA ASP A 154 2.19 -6.76 -0.95
C ASP A 154 1.14 -5.77 -1.46
N LEU A 155 -0.12 -6.16 -1.39
CA LEU A 155 -1.26 -5.31 -1.75
C LEU A 155 -2.11 -5.04 -0.50
N PRO A 156 -2.78 -3.89 -0.42
CA PRO A 156 -3.68 -3.59 0.68
C PRO A 156 -4.74 -4.68 0.89
N GLU A 157 -5.11 -4.93 2.15
CA GLU A 157 -6.11 -5.94 2.51
C GLU A 157 -7.46 -5.70 1.82
N SER A 158 -7.81 -4.44 1.56
CA SER A 158 -9.00 -4.03 0.81
C SER A 158 -9.07 -4.57 -0.63
N CYS A 159 -7.94 -5.02 -1.20
CA CYS A 159 -7.92 -5.69 -2.50
C CYS A 159 -8.34 -7.17 -2.41
N THR A 160 -8.36 -7.76 -1.21
CA THR A 160 -8.64 -9.19 -1.01
C THR A 160 -10.03 -9.59 -1.51
N PRO A 161 -11.13 -8.87 -1.15
CA PRO A 161 -12.46 -9.24 -1.62
C PRO A 161 -12.59 -9.22 -3.14
N LEU A 162 -11.98 -8.23 -3.80
CA LEU A 162 -11.93 -8.15 -5.26
C LEU A 162 -11.36 -9.44 -5.85
N PHE A 163 -10.18 -9.86 -5.39
CA PHE A 163 -9.54 -11.06 -5.93
C PHE A 163 -10.23 -12.37 -5.52
N GLN A 164 -10.86 -12.42 -4.34
CA GLN A 164 -11.70 -13.55 -3.94
C GLN A 164 -12.84 -13.75 -4.94
N GLU A 165 -13.51 -12.68 -5.35
CA GLU A 165 -14.57 -12.74 -6.35
C GLU A 165 -14.05 -13.16 -7.73
N LEU A 166 -12.92 -12.60 -8.19
CA LEU A 166 -12.32 -13.00 -9.48
C LEU A 166 -11.99 -14.51 -9.51
N ILE A 167 -11.50 -15.05 -8.40
CA ILE A 167 -11.19 -16.48 -8.29
C ILE A 167 -12.46 -17.32 -8.22
N ALA A 168 -13.44 -16.90 -7.42
CA ALA A 168 -14.73 -17.58 -7.31
C ALA A 168 -15.47 -17.66 -8.66
N ASN A 169 -15.33 -16.63 -9.50
CA ASN A 169 -15.92 -16.57 -10.84
C ASN A 169 -15.06 -17.23 -11.93
N GLY A 170 -13.88 -17.75 -11.60
CA GLY A 170 -12.97 -18.42 -12.55
C GLY A 170 -12.25 -17.48 -13.52
N GLU A 171 -12.29 -16.17 -13.27
CA GLU A 171 -11.58 -15.11 -14.01
C GLU A 171 -10.08 -15.08 -13.64
N LEU A 172 -9.77 -15.49 -12.41
CA LEU A 172 -8.45 -15.90 -11.97
C LEU A 172 -8.50 -17.39 -11.60
N ARG A 173 -7.53 -18.15 -12.08
CA ARG A 173 -7.44 -19.61 -11.90
C ARG A 173 -6.27 -19.98 -11.01
N GLY A 174 -6.20 -21.25 -10.61
CA GLY A 174 -5.10 -21.76 -9.77
C GLY A 174 -3.71 -21.46 -10.35
N ASP A 175 -3.55 -21.49 -11.67
CA ASP A 175 -2.29 -21.11 -12.32
C ASP A 175 -1.95 -19.62 -12.20
N ASP A 176 -2.94 -18.73 -12.20
CA ASP A 176 -2.72 -17.31 -11.93
C ASP A 176 -2.31 -17.10 -10.47
N VAL A 177 -2.88 -17.88 -9.53
CA VAL A 177 -2.47 -17.86 -8.11
C VAL A 177 -1.03 -18.28 -7.95
N TRP A 178 -0.62 -19.38 -8.58
CA TRP A 178 0.76 -19.81 -8.55
C TRP A 178 1.72 -18.87 -9.26
N THR A 179 1.29 -18.22 -10.35
CA THR A 179 2.08 -17.16 -11.00
C THR A 179 2.38 -16.04 -10.00
N ARG A 180 1.38 -15.58 -9.25
CA ARG A 180 1.58 -14.56 -8.21
C ARG A 180 2.43 -15.06 -7.04
N VAL A 181 2.29 -16.33 -6.65
CA VAL A 181 3.18 -16.96 -5.66
C VAL A 181 4.64 -16.89 -6.11
N ARG A 182 4.95 -17.25 -7.36
CA ARG A 182 6.31 -17.15 -7.92
C ARG A 182 6.85 -15.73 -7.89
N LEU A 183 6.07 -14.75 -8.36
CA LEU A 183 6.46 -13.33 -8.33
C LEU A 183 6.77 -12.86 -6.89
N ALA A 184 5.98 -13.31 -5.91
CA ALA A 184 6.22 -12.99 -4.50
C ALA A 184 7.47 -13.67 -3.93
N LEU A 185 7.75 -14.92 -4.34
CA LEU A 185 8.98 -15.63 -3.98
C LEU A 185 10.22 -14.94 -4.58
N GLU A 186 10.19 -14.57 -5.86
CA GLU A 186 11.26 -13.82 -6.52
C GLU A 186 11.56 -12.48 -5.83
N ALA A 187 10.50 -11.79 -5.39
CA ALA A 187 10.61 -10.56 -4.63
C ALA A 187 11.09 -10.77 -3.18
N GLY A 188 11.16 -12.01 -2.69
CA GLY A 188 11.50 -12.35 -1.30
C GLY A 188 10.38 -12.04 -0.30
N ASN A 189 9.15 -11.82 -0.77
CA ASN A 189 8.01 -11.42 0.05
C ASN A 189 7.25 -12.64 0.59
N ILE A 190 7.84 -13.35 1.56
CA ILE A 190 7.27 -14.59 2.13
C ILE A 190 5.89 -14.35 2.77
N GLY A 191 5.66 -13.18 3.36
CA GLY A 191 4.33 -12.79 3.87
C GLY A 191 3.27 -12.76 2.76
N THR A 192 3.62 -12.19 1.61
CA THR A 192 2.74 -12.17 0.43
C THR A 192 2.51 -13.57 -0.11
N VAL A 193 3.54 -14.44 -0.16
CA VAL A 193 3.40 -15.83 -0.56
C VAL A 193 2.33 -16.55 0.27
N ARG A 194 2.37 -16.39 1.60
CA ARG A 194 1.39 -17.02 2.51
C ARG A 194 -0.03 -16.51 2.26
N ARG A 195 -0.21 -15.19 2.12
CA ARG A 195 -1.53 -14.59 1.82
C ARG A 195 -2.07 -15.04 0.47
N VAL A 196 -1.24 -15.05 -0.57
CA VAL A 196 -1.65 -15.45 -1.92
C VAL A 196 -1.91 -16.96 -1.99
N ALA A 197 -1.09 -17.78 -1.34
CA ALA A 197 -1.30 -19.23 -1.29
C ALA A 197 -2.60 -19.62 -0.56
N ALA A 198 -3.14 -18.77 0.32
CA ALA A 198 -4.42 -19.02 0.97
C ALA A 198 -5.60 -19.12 -0.02
N PHE A 199 -5.45 -18.60 -1.24
CA PHE A 199 -6.42 -18.75 -2.32
C PHE A 199 -6.36 -20.11 -3.03
N LEU A 200 -5.32 -20.92 -2.78
CA LEU A 200 -5.22 -22.27 -3.34
C LEU A 200 -6.13 -23.24 -2.56
N PRO A 201 -6.60 -24.33 -3.21
CA PRO A 201 -7.31 -25.39 -2.53
C PRO A 201 -6.53 -25.96 -1.35
N ALA A 202 -7.25 -26.42 -0.32
CA ALA A 202 -6.65 -27.03 0.86
C ALA A 202 -5.67 -28.16 0.46
N GLY A 203 -4.47 -28.14 1.07
CA GLY A 203 -3.42 -29.11 0.79
C GLY A 203 -2.54 -28.78 -0.42
N GLN A 204 -2.84 -27.70 -1.16
CA GLN A 204 -1.96 -27.20 -2.23
C GLN A 204 -1.08 -26.03 -1.79
N GLN A 205 -1.25 -25.53 -0.56
CA GLN A 205 -0.40 -24.44 -0.07
C GLN A 205 1.04 -24.92 0.21
N PRO A 206 2.07 -24.08 -0.03
CA PRO A 206 3.42 -24.36 0.43
C PRO A 206 3.50 -24.53 1.95
N ASP A 207 4.29 -25.49 2.41
CA ASP A 207 4.55 -25.66 3.84
C ASP A 207 5.30 -24.43 4.38
N GLY A 208 4.76 -23.86 5.45
CA GLY A 208 5.28 -22.64 6.03
C GLY A 208 6.71 -22.76 6.57
N LYS A 209 7.07 -23.90 7.16
CA LYS A 209 8.41 -24.13 7.71
C LYS A 209 9.42 -24.33 6.59
N LEU A 210 9.02 -24.98 5.50
CA LEU A 210 9.87 -25.12 4.32
C LEU A 210 10.08 -23.78 3.61
N LEU A 211 9.06 -22.91 3.56
CA LEU A 211 9.21 -21.54 3.06
C LEU A 211 10.22 -20.74 3.87
N ASP A 212 10.13 -20.78 5.21
CA ASP A 212 11.07 -20.05 6.09
C ASP A 212 12.49 -20.61 5.92
N LEU A 213 12.64 -21.94 5.87
CA LEU A 213 13.94 -22.57 5.63
C LEU A 213 14.52 -22.19 4.26
N ALA A 214 13.69 -22.14 3.22
CA ALA A 214 14.11 -21.71 1.88
C ALA A 214 14.58 -20.24 1.86
N ALA A 215 13.94 -19.37 2.64
CA ALA A 215 14.26 -17.95 2.71
C ALA A 215 15.54 -17.67 3.51
N ASP A 216 15.68 -18.33 4.66
CA ASP A 216 16.71 -18.06 5.67
C ASP A 216 17.97 -18.92 5.48
N SER A 217 17.81 -20.15 5.01
CA SER A 217 18.91 -21.12 4.86
C SER A 217 18.72 -21.97 3.59
N PRO A 218 18.74 -21.35 2.40
CA PRO A 218 18.43 -22.03 1.14
C PRO A 218 19.36 -23.21 0.84
N GLN A 219 20.65 -23.11 1.16
CA GLN A 219 21.61 -24.21 1.05
C GLN A 219 21.14 -25.42 1.89
N ALA A 220 20.72 -25.18 3.13
CA ALA A 220 20.25 -26.24 4.03
C ALA A 220 18.95 -26.88 3.52
N LEU A 221 18.06 -26.14 2.85
CA LEU A 221 16.92 -26.76 2.17
C LEU A 221 17.38 -27.65 1.00
N LEU A 222 18.29 -27.15 0.16
CA LEU A 222 18.72 -27.83 -1.05
C LEU A 222 19.56 -29.09 -0.77
N ASP A 223 20.28 -29.14 0.35
CA ASP A 223 21.05 -30.31 0.78
C ASP A 223 20.18 -31.41 1.41
N ARG A 224 18.91 -31.13 1.72
CA ARG A 224 17.96 -32.13 2.22
C ARG A 224 17.45 -33.02 1.09
N ARG A 225 17.00 -34.22 1.47
CA ARG A 225 16.17 -35.06 0.60
C ARG A 225 14.76 -34.47 0.53
N ASN A 226 14.51 -33.68 -0.51
CA ASN A 226 13.21 -33.04 -0.73
C ASN A 226 12.23 -34.01 -1.40
N GLU A 227 10.96 -33.99 -0.98
CA GLU A 227 9.88 -34.62 -1.72
C GLU A 227 9.37 -33.66 -2.78
N LEU A 228 9.36 -34.04 -4.06
CA LEU A 228 8.98 -33.17 -5.18
C LEU A 228 7.61 -33.56 -5.81
N ARG A 229 6.74 -34.17 -5.00
CA ARG A 229 5.47 -34.78 -5.45
C ARG A 229 4.43 -33.73 -5.81
N THR A 230 4.38 -32.64 -5.07
CA THR A 230 3.40 -31.56 -5.25
C THR A 230 4.05 -30.34 -5.89
N ARG A 231 3.25 -29.53 -6.60
CA ARG A 231 3.71 -28.23 -7.12
C ARG A 231 4.25 -27.37 -5.99
N ALA A 232 3.54 -27.29 -4.87
CA ALA A 232 3.95 -26.53 -3.68
C ALA A 232 5.38 -26.86 -3.22
N GLN A 233 5.73 -28.14 -3.14
CA GLN A 233 7.08 -28.56 -2.79
C GLN A 233 8.11 -28.12 -3.84
N ARG A 234 7.80 -28.29 -5.13
CA ARG A 234 8.71 -27.88 -6.22
C ARG A 234 8.95 -26.36 -6.20
N GLU A 235 7.92 -25.55 -6.01
CA GLU A 235 8.03 -24.09 -5.94
C GLU A 235 8.94 -23.62 -4.80
N VAL A 236 8.85 -24.25 -3.62
CA VAL A 236 9.72 -23.92 -2.48
C VAL A 236 11.18 -24.25 -2.75
N VAL A 237 11.45 -25.40 -3.39
CA VAL A 237 12.81 -25.82 -3.74
C VAL A 237 13.40 -24.94 -4.85
N MET A 238 12.62 -24.60 -5.87
CA MET A 238 13.03 -23.64 -6.91
C MET A 238 13.35 -22.28 -6.28
N PHE A 239 12.50 -21.79 -5.36
CA PHE A 239 12.77 -20.56 -4.63
C PHE A 239 14.08 -20.60 -3.84
N ALA A 240 14.39 -21.71 -3.16
CA ALA A 240 15.67 -21.84 -2.46
C ALA A 240 16.86 -21.79 -3.42
N ALA A 241 16.75 -22.40 -4.61
CA ALA A 241 17.77 -22.31 -5.64
C ALA A 241 18.00 -20.85 -6.08
N HIS A 242 16.94 -20.11 -6.39
CA HIS A 242 17.04 -18.68 -6.72
C HIS A 242 17.61 -17.86 -5.55
N ARG A 243 17.15 -18.12 -4.33
CA ARG A 243 17.62 -17.42 -3.13
C ARG A 243 19.11 -17.63 -2.91
N LEU A 244 19.60 -18.86 -3.07
CA LEU A 244 21.02 -19.19 -2.99
C LEU A 244 21.80 -18.56 -4.14
N ALA A 245 21.25 -18.53 -5.35
CA ALA A 245 21.92 -17.96 -6.52
C ALA A 245 22.26 -16.47 -6.32
N ARG A 246 21.46 -15.73 -5.56
CA ARG A 246 21.72 -14.31 -5.24
C ARG A 246 22.98 -14.08 -4.43
N THR A 247 23.44 -15.06 -3.65
CA THR A 247 24.62 -14.93 -2.78
C THR A 247 25.76 -15.87 -3.19
N SER A 248 25.46 -17.00 -3.82
CA SER A 248 26.43 -18.02 -4.21
C SER A 248 25.96 -18.77 -5.47
N PRO A 249 26.10 -18.16 -6.67
CA PRO A 249 25.65 -18.75 -7.93
C PRO A 249 26.24 -20.13 -8.21
N GLN A 250 27.52 -20.34 -7.90
CA GLN A 250 28.20 -21.63 -8.12
C GLN A 250 27.62 -22.74 -7.24
N ASN A 251 27.36 -22.43 -5.96
CA ASN A 251 26.74 -23.38 -5.03
C ASN A 251 25.29 -23.67 -5.44
N ALA A 252 24.55 -22.66 -5.88
CA ALA A 252 23.20 -22.83 -6.40
C ALA A 252 23.18 -23.74 -7.64
N ALA A 253 24.06 -23.50 -8.61
CA ALA A 253 24.19 -24.33 -9.81
C ALA A 253 24.55 -25.78 -9.47
N ALA A 254 25.52 -25.99 -8.57
CA ALA A 254 25.91 -27.32 -8.12
C ALA A 254 24.80 -28.03 -7.34
N ALA A 255 24.06 -27.31 -6.49
CA ALA A 255 22.93 -27.85 -5.76
C ALA A 255 21.76 -28.19 -6.70
N TRP A 256 21.43 -27.29 -7.62
CA TRP A 256 20.37 -27.48 -8.61
C TRP A 256 20.65 -28.67 -9.53
N GLY A 257 21.87 -28.78 -10.07
CA GLY A 257 22.26 -29.90 -10.94
C GLY A 257 22.17 -31.28 -10.28
N ARG A 258 22.15 -31.36 -8.94
CA ARG A 258 21.90 -32.62 -8.22
C ARG A 258 20.43 -33.02 -8.16
N ILE A 259 19.51 -32.06 -8.29
CA ILE A 259 18.08 -32.25 -8.02
C ILE A 259 17.17 -31.97 -9.22
N ASP A 260 17.68 -31.32 -10.27
CA ASP A 260 16.90 -30.81 -11.41
C ASP A 260 16.09 -31.89 -12.14
N GLN A 261 16.56 -33.15 -12.16
CA GLN A 261 15.86 -34.27 -12.78
C GLN A 261 14.51 -34.59 -12.13
N GLY A 262 14.26 -34.09 -10.91
CA GLY A 262 12.96 -34.18 -10.25
C GLY A 262 11.93 -33.13 -10.71
N PHE A 263 12.29 -32.25 -11.63
CA PHE A 263 11.47 -31.13 -12.11
C PHE A 263 11.11 -31.27 -13.60
N ALA A 264 9.98 -30.69 -13.97
CA ALA A 264 9.57 -30.59 -15.37
C ALA A 264 10.53 -29.69 -16.16
N GLU A 265 10.57 -29.86 -17.49
CA GLU A 265 11.44 -29.05 -18.36
C GLU A 265 11.23 -27.54 -18.20
N ALA A 266 9.96 -27.09 -18.15
CA ALA A 266 9.63 -25.69 -17.92
C ALA A 266 10.10 -25.17 -16.55
N GLU A 267 10.05 -26.02 -15.51
CA GLU A 267 10.52 -25.68 -14.16
C GLU A 267 12.06 -25.57 -14.13
N ARG A 268 12.76 -26.48 -14.83
CA ARG A 268 14.21 -26.39 -15.01
C ARG A 268 14.63 -25.14 -15.76
N GLY A 269 13.96 -24.84 -16.87
CA GLY A 269 14.21 -23.63 -17.66
C GLY A 269 13.96 -22.36 -16.84
N TYR A 270 12.91 -22.36 -16.01
CA TYR A 270 12.61 -21.24 -15.11
C TYR A 270 13.74 -20.99 -14.11
N VAL A 271 14.29 -22.03 -13.45
CA VAL A 271 15.39 -21.85 -12.49
C VAL A 271 16.66 -21.28 -13.13
N TRP A 272 16.95 -21.65 -14.38
CA TRP A 272 18.10 -21.13 -15.12
C TRP A 272 17.87 -19.77 -15.76
N GLY A 273 16.61 -19.39 -16.02
CA GLY A 273 16.25 -18.19 -16.76
C GLY A 273 15.96 -16.96 -15.91
N ALA A 274 15.68 -17.13 -14.62
CA ALA A 274 15.42 -16.03 -13.68
C ALA A 274 16.66 -15.68 -12.84
#